data_AF-A0A511V724-F1
#
_entry.id   AF-A0A511V724-F1
#
_cell.length_a   1.000
_cell.length_b   1.000
_cell.length_c   1.000
_cell.angle_alpha   90.00
_cell.angle_beta   90.00
_cell.angle_gamma   90.00
#
_symmetry.space_group_name_H-M   'P 1'
#
loop_
_entity.id
_entity.type
_entity.pdbx_description
1 polymer ?
#
loop_
_entity_poly.entity_id
_entity_poly.type
_entity_poly.pdbx_seq_one_letter_code
_entity_poly.pdbx_strand_id
1 'polypeptide(L)'
;MQIIVVLFLSWAGYTYYSQSQQLADKQRELTDLQRQVTKVQEEQKQLELQVKRMNDKEYIGELARKNFFLSKEGEIIFLTPDEEKKNQ
;
A
#
# COMPACT_ATOMS: atom_id res chain seq x y z
N MET A 1 -3.13 -59.99 16.91
CA MET A 1 -2.12 -58.92 16.75
C MET A 1 -2.01 -58.44 15.30
N GLN A 2 -1.86 -59.33 14.30
CA GLN A 2 -1.71 -58.95 12.88
C GLN A 2 -2.92 -58.18 12.27
N ILE A 3 -4.17 -58.53 12.61
CA ILE A 3 -5.37 -57.86 12.07
C ILE A 3 -5.46 -56.39 12.51
N ILE A 4 -5.05 -56.08 13.73
CA ILE A 4 -5.07 -54.70 14.27
C ILE A 4 -4.05 -53.82 13.52
N VAL A 5 -2.89 -54.38 13.17
CA VAL A 5 -1.86 -53.67 12.42
C VAL A 5 -2.33 -53.33 11.00
N VAL A 6 -3.04 -54.25 10.33
CA VAL A 6 -3.59 -54.01 8.99
C VAL A 6 -4.66 -52.92 9.03
N LEU A 7 -5.57 -52.95 10.01
CA LEU A 7 -6.59 -51.91 10.17
C LEU A 7 -5.96 -50.53 10.46
N PHE A 8 -4.91 -50.50 11.28
CA PHE A 8 -4.20 -49.27 11.59
C PHE A 8 -3.47 -48.70 10.37
N LEU A 9 -2.85 -49.55 9.54
CA LEU A 9 -2.18 -49.14 8.30
C LEU A 9 -3.19 -48.66 7.24
N SER A 10 -4.33 -49.32 7.11
CA SER A 10 -5.41 -48.86 6.21
C SER A 10 -5.99 -47.52 6.65
N TRP A 11 -6.18 -47.32 7.96
CA TRP A 11 -6.59 -46.03 8.50
C TRP A 11 -5.52 -44.96 8.25
N ALA A 12 -4.27 -45.21 8.61
CA ALA A 12 -3.17 -44.26 8.43
C ALA A 12 -2.96 -43.87 6.96
N GLY A 13 -3.06 -44.82 6.02
CA GLY A 13 -2.98 -44.55 4.58
C GLY A 13 -4.13 -43.67 4.09
N TYR A 14 -5.35 -43.91 4.56
CA TYR A 14 -6.51 -43.08 4.24
C TYR A 14 -6.36 -41.66 4.79
N THR A 15 -5.93 -41.51 6.04
CA THR A 15 -5.75 -40.20 6.68
C THR A 15 -4.64 -39.40 6.00
N TYR A 16 -3.53 -40.05 5.60
CA TYR A 16 -2.42 -39.41 4.89
C TYR A 16 -2.85 -38.89 3.51
N TYR A 17 -3.60 -39.68 2.74
CA TYR A 17 -4.12 -39.26 1.44
C TYR A 17 -5.08 -38.07 1.57
N SER A 18 -5.96 -38.07 2.58
CA SER A 18 -6.92 -36.98 2.81
C SER A 18 -6.26 -35.66 3.23
N GLN A 19 -5.15 -35.72 3.95
CA GLN A 19 -4.42 -34.52 4.43
C GLN A 19 -3.68 -33.81 3.29
N SER A 20 -3.21 -34.55 2.28
CA SER A 20 -2.45 -33.97 1.15
C SER A 20 -3.28 -32.98 0.33
N GLN A 21 -4.56 -33.28 0.08
CA GLN A 21 -5.45 -32.39 -0.66
C GLN A 21 -5.77 -31.11 0.11
N GLN A 22 -6.05 -31.22 1.41
CA GLN A 22 -6.32 -30.07 2.27
C GLN A 22 -5.11 -29.13 2.36
N LEU A 23 -3.89 -29.67 2.33
CA LEU A 23 -2.67 -28.88 2.37
C LEU A 23 -2.45 -28.10 1.08
N ALA A 24 -2.76 -28.71 -0.08
CA ALA A 24 -2.66 -28.05 -1.38
C ALA A 24 -3.63 -26.87 -1.51
N ASP A 25 -4.88 -27.04 -1.06
CA ASP A 25 -5.88 -25.97 -1.10
C ASP A 25 -5.52 -24.81 -0.16
N LYS A 26 -5.07 -25.11 1.07
CA LYS A 26 -4.58 -24.09 1.99
C LYS A 26 -3.36 -23.34 1.45
N GLN A 27 -2.44 -24.03 0.78
CA GLN A 27 -1.27 -23.40 0.18
C GLN A 27 -1.65 -22.44 -0.95
N ARG A 28 -2.66 -22.79 -1.76
CA ARG A 28 -3.20 -21.92 -2.81
C ARG A 28 -3.86 -20.68 -2.22
N GLU A 29 -4.68 -20.86 -1.19
CA GLU A 29 -5.35 -19.75 -0.49
C GLU A 29 -4.33 -18.79 0.12
N LEU A 30 -3.30 -19.30 0.81
CA LEU A 30 -2.21 -18.47 1.34
C LEU A 30 -1.49 -17.70 0.23
N THR A 31 -1.20 -18.35 -0.88
CA THR A 31 -0.51 -17.70 -2.02
C THR A 31 -1.36 -16.57 -2.60
N ASP A 32 -2.67 -16.77 -2.74
CA ASP A 32 -3.56 -15.75 -3.26
C ASP A 32 -3.71 -14.58 -2.30
N LEU A 33 -3.91 -14.85 -1.01
CA LEU A 33 -3.98 -13.81 0.03
C LEU A 33 -2.70 -12.99 0.07
N GLN A 34 -1.54 -13.64 -0.06
CA GLN A 34 -0.25 -12.96 -0.04
C GLN A 34 -0.08 -12.05 -1.27
N ARG A 35 -0.55 -12.47 -2.45
CA ARG A 35 -0.61 -11.58 -3.63
C ARG A 35 -1.53 -10.39 -3.41
N GLN A 36 -2.71 -10.59 -2.81
CA GLN A 36 -3.64 -9.51 -2.52
C GLN A 36 -3.02 -8.48 -1.56
N VAL A 37 -2.35 -8.95 -0.51
CA VAL A 37 -1.61 -8.07 0.43
C VAL A 37 -0.53 -7.28 -0.29
N THR A 38 0.30 -7.93 -1.11
CA THR A 38 1.36 -7.25 -1.87
C THR A 38 0.77 -6.18 -2.79
N LYS A 39 -0.32 -6.49 -3.50
CA LYS A 39 -0.99 -5.54 -4.40
C LYS A 39 -1.50 -4.30 -3.65
N VAL A 40 -2.19 -4.51 -2.52
CA VAL A 40 -2.71 -3.41 -1.69
C VAL A 40 -1.58 -2.57 -1.10
N GLN A 41 -0.49 -3.18 -0.65
CA GLN A 41 0.68 -2.46 -0.15
C GLN A 41 1.35 -1.60 -1.23
N GLU A 42 1.44 -2.11 -2.45
CA GLU A 42 2.01 -1.38 -3.57
C GLU A 42 1.13 -0.19 -3.98
N GLU A 43 -0.19 -0.38 -4.03
CA GLU A 43 -1.15 0.70 -4.23
C GLU A 43 -1.03 1.77 -3.13
N GLN A 44 -0.99 1.36 -1.86
CA GLN A 44 -0.81 2.29 -0.73
C GLN A 44 0.48 3.11 -0.89
N LYS A 45 1.61 2.45 -1.19
CA LYS A 45 2.90 3.13 -1.37
C LYS A 45 2.86 4.12 -2.54
N GLN A 46 2.19 3.77 -3.65
CA GLN A 46 2.01 4.68 -4.78
C GLN A 46 1.15 5.90 -4.40
N LEU A 47 0.08 5.70 -3.64
CA LEU A 47 -0.76 6.80 -3.14
C LEU A 47 0.02 7.70 -2.18
N GLU A 48 0.78 7.14 -1.24
CA GLU A 48 1.63 7.92 -0.32
C GLU A 48 2.68 8.76 -1.06
N LEU A 49 3.30 8.20 -2.11
CA LEU A 49 4.22 8.95 -2.96
C LEU A 49 3.53 10.06 -3.76
N GLN A 50 2.28 9.87 -4.15
CA GLN A 50 1.49 10.92 -4.81
C GLN A 50 1.14 12.04 -3.83
N VAL A 51 0.67 11.69 -2.64
CA VAL A 51 0.38 12.66 -1.56
C VAL A 51 1.62 13.45 -1.18
N LYS A 52 2.77 12.79 -1.04
CA LYS A 52 4.04 13.45 -0.74
C LYS A 52 4.45 14.41 -1.86
N ARG A 53 4.36 13.99 -3.13
CA ARG A 53 4.68 14.85 -4.28
C ARG A 53 3.71 16.04 -4.43
N MET A 54 2.44 15.86 -4.11
CA MET A 54 1.46 16.96 -4.09
C MET A 54 1.82 17.96 -3.00
N ASN A 55 2.01 17.50 -1.76
CA ASN A 55 2.44 18.35 -0.66
C ASN A 55 3.76 19.07 -0.97
N ASP A 56 4.76 18.38 -1.52
CA ASP A 56 6.04 19.02 -1.88
C ASP A 56 5.84 20.14 -2.92
N LYS A 57 5.07 19.92 -4.00
CA LYS A 57 4.82 20.96 -5.02
C LYS A 57 3.95 22.10 -4.50
N GLU A 58 2.94 21.79 -3.71
CA GLU A 58 1.97 22.75 -3.20
C GLU A 58 2.59 23.60 -2.08
N TYR A 59 3.33 22.97 -1.17
CA TYR A 59 4.14 23.64 -0.14
C TYR A 59 5.20 24.56 -0.77
N ILE A 60 5.92 24.09 -1.80
CA ILE A 60 6.86 24.94 -2.55
C ILE A 60 6.11 26.11 -3.22
N GLY A 61 4.92 25.87 -3.76
CA GLY A 61 4.07 26.90 -4.33
C GLY A 61 3.61 27.96 -3.32
N GLU A 62 3.19 27.54 -2.12
CA GLU A 62 2.83 28.44 -1.03
C GLU A 62 4.04 29.24 -0.53
N LEU A 63 5.20 28.60 -0.39
CA LEU A 63 6.45 29.27 -0.04
C LEU A 63 6.85 30.30 -1.10
N ALA A 64 6.72 29.96 -2.39
CA ALA A 64 7.02 30.84 -3.52
C ALA A 64 6.10 32.06 -3.55
N ARG A 65 4.80 31.87 -3.31
CA ARG A 65 3.82 32.97 -3.18
C ARG A 65 4.13 33.87 -1.99
N LYS A 66 4.43 33.27 -0.83
CA LYS A 66 4.63 34.00 0.45
C LYS A 66 5.95 34.75 0.52
N ASN A 67 7.04 34.15 0.05
CA ASN A 67 8.39 34.71 0.25
C ASN A 67 8.94 35.41 -0.99
N PHE A 68 8.46 35.05 -2.17
CA PHE A 68 9.01 35.53 -3.44
C PHE A 68 7.99 36.25 -4.30
N PHE A 69 6.75 36.41 -3.82
CA PHE A 69 5.64 37.00 -4.58
C PHE A 69 5.56 36.42 -6.00
N LEU A 70 5.73 35.09 -6.10
CA LEU A 70 5.59 34.37 -7.36
C LEU A 70 4.17 33.86 -7.48
N SER A 71 3.55 34.07 -8.64
CA SER A 71 2.23 33.54 -8.96
C SER A 71 2.28 32.74 -10.25
N LYS A 72 1.32 31.84 -10.45
CA LYS A 72 1.25 31.06 -11.69
C LYS A 72 0.83 31.96 -12.87
N GLU A 73 1.14 31.52 -14.08
CA GLU A 73 0.76 32.24 -15.30
C GLU A 73 -0.75 32.47 -15.34
N GLY A 74 -1.18 33.74 -15.34
CA GLY A 74 -2.59 34.15 -15.29
C GLY A 74 -3.14 34.52 -13.91
N GLU A 75 -2.36 34.39 -12.83
CA GLU A 75 -2.73 34.90 -11.49
C GLU A 75 -2.29 36.37 -11.31
N ILE A 76 -3.07 37.16 -10.57
CA ILE A 76 -2.77 38.56 -10.24
C ILE A 76 -2.45 38.65 -8.74
N ILE A 77 -1.29 39.22 -8.40
CA ILE A 77 -0.85 39.33 -7.01
C ILE A 77 -1.44 40.59 -6.39
N PHE A 78 -2.23 40.44 -5.33
CA PHE A 78 -2.73 41.54 -4.53
C PHE A 78 -1.83 41.74 -3.31
N LEU A 79 -1.08 42.84 -3.29
CA LEU A 79 -0.30 43.27 -2.13
C LEU A 79 -1.21 44.10 -1.23
N THR A 80 -1.35 43.69 0.04
CA THR A 80 -1.97 44.53 1.07
C THR A 80 -1.00 45.66 1.45
N PRO A 81 -1.47 46.85 1.87
CA PRO A 81 -0.60 47.98 2.22
C PRO A 81 0.47 47.68 3.28
N ASP A 82 0.24 46.67 4.12
CA ASP A 82 1.20 46.19 5.12
C ASP A 82 2.36 45.37 4.52
N GLU A 83 2.12 44.68 3.39
CA GLU A 83 3.13 43.88 2.69
C GLU A 83 4.00 44.73 1.75
N GLU A 84 3.48 45.86 1.23
CA GLU A 84 4.27 46.83 0.45
C GLU A 84 5.41 47.45 1.27
N LYS A 85 5.17 47.71 2.56
CA LYS A 85 6.16 48.31 3.48
C LYS A 85 7.29 47.35 3.86
N LYS A 86 7.09 46.04 3.70
CA LYS A 86 8.09 45.00 4.01
C LYS A 86 9.06 44.75 2.85
N ASN A 87 8.72 45.25 1.66
CA ASN A 87 9.45 45.05 0.41
C ASN A 87 10.20 46.33 -0.07
N GLN A 88 10.14 47.40 0.72
CA GLN A 88 11.00 48.59 0.61
C GLN A 88 12.10 48.52 1.67
#